data_AF-A0A2H5VPT4-F1
#
_entry.id   AF-A0A2H5VPT4-F1
#
_cell.length_a   1.000
_cell.length_b   1.000
_cell.length_c   1.000
_cell.angle_alpha   90.00
_cell.angle_beta   90.00
_cell.angle_gamma   90.00
#
_symmetry.space_group_name_H-M   'P 1'
#
loop_
_entity.id
_entity.type
_entity.pdbx_description
1 polymer ?
#
loop_
_entity_poly.entity_id
_entity_poly.type
_entity_poly.pdbx_seq_one_letter_code
_entity_poly.pdbx_strand_id
1 'polypeptide(L)' 'MRILKIGATIIISALLGFLMVPSEPVAKQEYSKKERKACTYCHTSKNPKDYSDRDLNEAGKYYKEKKTLEGYKEKK' A
#
# COMPACT_ATOMS: atom_id res chain seq x y z
N MET A 1 -29.72 9.24 32.21
CA MET A 1 -28.58 9.89 31.51
C MET A 1 -27.30 9.06 31.42
N ARG A 2 -26.91 8.25 32.42
CA ARG A 2 -25.65 7.46 32.35
C ARG A 2 -25.68 6.33 31.30
N ILE A 3 -26.80 5.62 31.19
CA ILE A 3 -27.02 4.51 30.24
C ILE A 3 -27.00 5.00 28.78
N LEU A 4 -27.61 6.17 28.53
CA LEU A 4 -27.61 6.80 27.20
C LEU A 4 -26.21 7.28 26.78
N LYS A 5 -25.40 7.75 27.74
CA LYS A 5 -24.00 8.11 27.51
C LYS A 5 -23.14 6.88 27.18
N ILE A 6 -23.34 5.77 27.89
CA ILE A 6 -22.60 4.51 27.64
C ILE A 6 -22.96 3.94 26.26
N GLY A 7 -24.26 3.93 25.90
CA GLY A 7 -24.70 3.51 24.56
C GLY A 7 -24.10 4.36 23.45
N ALA A 8 -24.09 5.69 23.62
CA ALA A 8 -23.46 6.61 22.66
C ALA A 8 -21.95 6.35 22.52
N THR A 9 -21.23 6.14 23.63
CA THR A 9 -19.78 5.85 23.59
C THR A 9 -19.48 4.55 22.86
N ILE A 10 -20.27 3.48 23.05
CA ILE A 10 -20.05 2.21 22.35
C ILE A 10 -20.29 2.36 20.85
N ILE A 11 -21.33 3.08 20.44
CA ILE A 11 -21.64 3.32 19.03
C ILE A 11 -20.53 4.14 18.37
N ILE A 12 -20.04 5.20 19.02
CA ILE A 12 -18.95 6.04 18.51
C ILE A 12 -17.67 5.22 18.35
N SER A 13 -17.33 4.38 19.34
CA SER A 13 -16.14 3.52 19.28
C SER A 13 -16.23 2.47 18.16
N ALA A 14 -17.41 1.89 17.93
CA ALA A 14 -17.62 0.93 16.85
C ALA A 14 -17.51 1.58 15.46
N LEU A 15 -18.04 2.80 15.30
CA LEU A 15 -17.92 3.59 14.07
C LEU A 15 -16.47 4.00 13.77
N LEU A 16 -15.71 4.40 14.79
CA LEU A 16 -14.28 4.70 14.64
C LEU A 16 -13.47 3.45 14.25
N GLY A 17 -13.78 2.29 14.84
CA GLY A 17 -13.12 1.03 14.50
C GLY A 17 -13.33 0.60 13.05
N PHE A 18 -14.53 0.83 12.49
CA PHE A 18 -14.85 0.50 11.11
C PHE A 18 -14.13 1.41 10.09
N LEU A 19 -13.84 2.66 10.44
CA LEU A 19 -13.08 3.59 9.58
C LEU A 19 -11.58 3.27 9.50
N MET A 20 -11.06 2.43 10.41
CA MET A 20 -9.65 2.03 10.43
C MET A 20 -9.38 0.72 9.67
N VAL A 21 -10.32 0.19 8.90
CA VAL A 21 -10.01 -0.95 8.00
C VAL A 21 -9.05 -0.42 6.93
N PRO A 22 -7.77 -0.84 6.92
CA PRO A 22 -6.88 -0.46 5.84
C PRO A 22 -7.49 -0.98 4.55
N SER A 23 -7.68 -0.11 3.57
CA SER A 23 -7.93 -0.57 2.21
C SER A 23 -6.78 -1.51 1.87
N GLU A 24 -7.08 -2.78 1.64
CA GLU A 24 -6.12 -3.68 0.99
C GLU A 24 -5.59 -2.94 -0.24
N PRO A 25 -4.30 -3.03 -0.58
CA PRO A 25 -3.73 -2.29 -1.69
C PRO A 25 -4.37 -2.79 -2.99
N VAL A 26 -5.52 -2.19 -3.35
CA VAL A 26 -6.31 -2.52 -4.53
C VAL A 26 -5.43 -2.19 -5.72
N ALA A 27 -4.91 -3.26 -6.31
CA ALA A 27 -4.24 -3.31 -7.60
C ALA A 27 -3.03 -2.37 -7.79
N LYS A 28 -1.89 -2.75 -7.18
CA LYS A 28 -0.53 -2.34 -7.63
C LYS A 28 -0.27 -2.59 -9.14
N GLN A 29 -1.10 -3.38 -9.84
CA GLN A 29 -0.99 -3.64 -11.28
C GLN A 29 -1.06 -2.37 -12.13
N GLU A 30 -1.75 -1.32 -11.69
CA GLU A 30 -1.85 -0.08 -12.44
C GLU A 30 -0.49 0.63 -12.58
N TYR A 31 0.36 0.53 -11.55
CA TYR A 31 1.73 1.06 -11.60
C TYR A 31 2.61 0.32 -12.61
N SER A 32 2.47 -1.00 -12.69
CA SER A 32 3.15 -1.80 -13.71
C SER A 32 2.71 -1.41 -15.12
N LYS A 33 1.41 -1.14 -15.33
CA LYS A 33 0.88 -0.66 -16.62
C LYS A 33 1.37 0.73 -16.98
N LYS A 34 1.33 1.67 -16.02
CA LYS A 34 1.82 3.05 -16.18
C LYS A 34 3.28 3.06 -16.64
N GLU A 35 4.12 2.33 -15.92
CA GLU A 35 5.56 2.33 -16.16
C GLU A 35 5.98 1.35 -17.27
N ARG A 36 5.07 0.46 -17.71
CA ARG A 36 5.32 -0.62 -18.67
C ARG A 36 6.49 -1.53 -18.24
N LYS A 37 6.62 -1.76 -16.94
CA LYS A 37 7.63 -2.63 -16.34
C LYS A 37 6.97 -3.79 -15.61
N ALA A 38 7.60 -4.96 -15.64
CA ALA A 38 7.14 -6.12 -14.88
C ALA A 38 7.20 -5.85 -13.37
N CYS A 39 6.40 -6.54 -12.56
CA CYS A 39 6.43 -6.38 -11.10
C CYS A 39 7.82 -6.68 -10.50
N THR A 40 8.54 -7.65 -11.09
CA THR A 40 9.92 -8.01 -10.72
C THR A 40 10.94 -6.91 -11.00
N TYR A 41 10.55 -5.84 -11.71
CA TYR A 41 11.38 -4.65 -11.87
C TYR A 41 11.51 -3.87 -10.56
N CYS A 42 10.46 -3.84 -9.75
CA CYS A 42 10.42 -3.12 -8.46
C CYS A 42 10.55 -4.08 -7.26
N HIS A 43 10.14 -5.34 -7.44
CA HIS A 43 10.10 -6.36 -6.39
C HIS A 43 11.23 -7.38 -6.54
N THR A 44 11.86 -7.76 -5.43
CA THR A 44 12.88 -8.83 -5.43
C THR A 44 12.28 -10.23 -5.42
N SER A 45 11.08 -10.39 -4.88
CA SER A 45 10.40 -11.67 -4.83
C SER A 45 9.94 -12.09 -6.22
N LYS A 46 9.83 -13.41 -6.40
CA LYS A 46 9.28 -14.02 -7.62
C LYS A 46 7.79 -14.35 -7.46
N ASN A 47 7.29 -14.40 -6.23
CA ASN A 47 5.91 -14.77 -5.93
C ASN A 47 5.11 -13.50 -5.61
N PRO A 48 4.05 -13.19 -6.38
CA PRO A 48 3.21 -12.01 -6.14
C PRO A 48 2.59 -11.93 -4.75
N LYS A 49 2.40 -13.08 -4.07
CA LYS A 49 1.88 -13.14 -2.70
C LYS A 49 2.82 -12.50 -1.68
N ASP A 50 4.12 -12.42 -2.00
CA ASP A 50 5.15 -11.89 -1.10
C ASP A 50 5.48 -10.41 -1.39
N TYR A 51 4.82 -9.79 -2.38
CA TYR A 51 5.06 -8.41 -2.80
C TYR A 51 4.62 -7.40 -1.74
N SER A 52 5.58 -6.97 -0.94
CA SER A 52 5.40 -5.97 0.11
C SER A 52 6.40 -4.83 -0.03
N ASP A 53 6.22 -3.79 0.77
CA ASP A 53 7.17 -2.67 0.82
C ASP A 53 8.55 -3.09 1.34
N ARG A 54 8.63 -4.24 2.03
CA ARG A 54 9.88 -4.85 2.49
C ARG A 54 10.64 -5.58 1.40
N ASP A 55 9.98 -5.84 0.27
CA ASP A 55 10.49 -6.59 -0.89
C ASP A 55 10.90 -5.66 -2.05
N LEU A 56 10.96 -4.35 -1.82
CA LEU A 56 11.34 -3.39 -2.85
C LEU A 56 12.86 -3.36 -3.05
N ASN A 57 13.29 -3.50 -4.30
CA ASN A 57 14.65 -3.21 -4.71
C ASN A 57 14.88 -1.69 -4.84
N GLU A 58 16.04 -1.27 -5.33
CA GLU A 58 16.38 0.16 -5.50
C GLU A 58 15.40 0.90 -6.42
N ALA A 59 14.92 0.28 -7.51
CA ALA A 59 13.91 0.87 -8.39
C ALA A 59 12.56 0.99 -7.69
N GLY A 60 12.15 -0.04 -6.95
CA GLY A 60 10.92 -0.06 -6.17
C GLY A 60 10.90 1.02 -5.08
N LYS A 61 12.02 1.20 -4.37
CA LYS A 61 12.20 2.28 -3.38
C LYS A 61 12.13 3.65 -4.05
N TYR A 62 12.82 3.84 -5.17
CA TYR A 62 12.76 5.08 -5.95
C TYR A 62 11.32 5.42 -6.37
N TYR A 63 10.59 4.46 -6.94
CA TYR A 63 9.20 4.65 -7.32
C TYR A 63 8.31 4.95 -6.12
N LYS A 64 8.53 4.31 -4.97
CA LYS A 64 7.76 4.57 -3.75
C LYS A 64 7.87 6.04 -3.32
N GLU A 65 9.06 6.63 -3.46
CA GLU A 65 9.33 8.03 -3.14
C GLU A 65 8.86 9.01 -4.23
N LYS A 66 9.18 8.71 -5.50
CA LYS A 66 8.99 9.65 -6.63
C LYS A 66 7.69 9.45 -7.39
N LYS A 67 7.00 8.32 -7.20
CA LYS A 67 5.78 7.90 -7.93
C LYS A 67 5.94 7.84 -9.45
N THR A 68 7.18 7.69 -9.92
CA THR A 68 7.59 7.56 -11.32
C THR A 68 8.94 6.82 -11.37
N LEU A 69 9.21 6.08 -12.45
CA LEU A 69 10.56 5.57 -12.76
C LEU A 69 11.34 6.52 -13.69
N GLU A 70 10.74 7.63 -14.11
CA GLU A 70 11.44 8.64 -14.91
C GLU A 70 12.66 9.18 -14.16
N GLY A 71 13.82 9.15 -14.81
CA GLY A 71 15.08 9.60 -14.22
C GLY A 71 15.74 8.57 -13.29
N TYR A 72 15.11 7.43 -12.99
CA TYR A 72 15.79 6.32 -12.35
C TYR A 72 16.85 5.75 -13.29
N LYS A 73 18.09 5.67 -12.81
CA LYS A 73 19.20 5.05 -13.55
C LYS A 73 19.59 3.77 -12.82
N GLU A 74 19.48 2.66 -13.52
CA GLU A 74 19.98 1.38 -13.04
C GLU A 74 21.48 1.46 -12.80
N LYS A 75 21.89 1.11 -11.59
CA LYS A 75 23.30 0.88 -11.30
C LYS A 75 23.64 -0.48 -11.91
N LYS A 76 24.40 -0.46 -13.01
CA LYS A 76 25.00 -1.66 -13.61
C LYS A 76 26.08 -2.24 -12.70
#